data_AF-A0A6M4MA86-F1
#
_entry.id   AF-A0A6M4MA86-F1
#
_cell.length_a   1.000
_cell.length_b   1.000
_cell.length_c   1.000
_cell.angle_alpha   90.00
_cell.angle_beta   90.00
_cell.angle_gamma   90.00
#
_symmetry.space_group_name_H-M   'P 1'
#
loop_
_entity.id
_entity.type
_entity.pdbx_description
1 polymer ?
#
loop_
_entity_poly.entity_id
_entity_poly.type
_entity_poly.pdbx_seq_one_letter_code
_entity_poly.pdbx_strand_id
1 'polypeptide(L)'
;MRKYIFGLILVLGVGCSSSPKQMTLASQPADISLDELEQYWEMKYESFSFDSSAEYKNRPKGYVKIRYLIDSTGNVFEPKVVESEPSGVWDDQGMEAIKELKYLPSKDNPTKIPVYVTTEFQFKEVLEQR
;
A
#
# COMPACT_ATOMS: atom_id res chain seq x y z
N MET A 1 -30.55 16.78 57.58
CA MET A 1 -30.95 17.21 56.21
C MET A 1 -29.70 17.32 55.34
N ARG A 2 -29.70 16.80 54.09
CA ARG A 2 -28.63 16.95 53.05
C ARG A 2 -27.23 16.43 53.48
N LYS A 3 -26.29 15.98 52.65
CA LYS A 3 -26.17 15.65 51.19
C LYS A 3 -25.46 14.25 51.15
N TYR A 4 -25.24 13.50 50.06
CA TYR A 4 -25.49 13.58 48.60
C TYR A 4 -25.83 12.14 48.11
N ILE A 5 -26.21 11.99 46.83
CA ILE A 5 -25.99 10.77 46.03
C ILE A 5 -24.82 11.08 45.09
N PHE A 6 -23.85 10.18 44.96
CA PHE A 6 -22.96 10.11 43.79
C PHE A 6 -22.54 8.66 43.56
N GLY A 7 -23.00 8.08 42.45
CA GLY A 7 -22.64 6.72 42.05
C GLY A 7 -21.37 6.67 41.21
N LEU A 8 -20.84 5.47 41.02
CA LEU A 8 -19.77 5.20 40.06
C LEU A 8 -20.16 3.98 39.21
N ILE A 9 -20.83 4.24 38.09
CA ILE A 9 -21.05 3.20 37.06
C ILE A 9 -19.76 3.11 36.25
N LEU A 10 -18.98 2.05 36.51
CA LEU A 10 -17.75 1.77 35.77
C LEU A 10 -18.11 1.14 34.41
N VAL A 11 -18.30 1.98 33.39
CA VAL A 11 -18.50 1.51 32.01
C VAL A 11 -17.17 1.00 31.47
N LEU A 12 -17.00 -0.33 31.44
CA LEU A 12 -15.88 -0.97 30.75
C LEU A 12 -16.08 -0.83 29.24
N GLY A 13 -15.38 0.13 28.64
CA GLY A 13 -15.41 0.36 27.20
C GLY A 13 -14.82 -0.83 26.44
N VAL A 14 -15.61 -1.42 25.54
CA VAL A 14 -15.14 -2.46 24.61
C VAL A 14 -14.30 -1.77 23.54
N GLY A 15 -12.98 -1.76 23.71
CA GLY A 15 -12.05 -1.29 22.70
C GLY A 15 -12.01 -2.25 21.51
N CYS A 16 -12.50 -1.83 20.35
CA CYS A 16 -12.25 -2.53 19.09
C CYS A 16 -10.75 -2.44 18.75
N SER A 17 -9.99 -3.48 19.10
CA SER A 17 -8.64 -3.66 18.60
C SER A 17 -8.71 -4.00 17.10
N SER A 18 -8.22 -3.10 16.25
CA SER A 18 -7.99 -3.41 14.85
C SER A 18 -6.80 -4.37 14.74
N SER A 19 -7.06 -5.65 14.48
CA SER A 19 -6.00 -6.63 14.25
C SER A 19 -5.14 -6.21 13.05
N PRO A 20 -3.81 -6.17 13.16
CA PRO A 20 -2.95 -5.91 12.01
C PRO A 20 -3.11 -7.00 10.96
N LYS A 21 -3.07 -6.59 9.69
CA LYS A 21 -3.17 -7.49 8.52
C LYS A 21 -1.99 -8.47 8.53
N GLN A 22 -2.27 -9.76 8.60
CA GLN A 22 -1.24 -10.81 8.61
C GLN A 22 -0.90 -11.25 7.18
N MET A 23 0.39 -11.45 6.90
CA MET A 23 0.89 -11.97 5.62
C MET A 23 0.52 -13.46 5.47
N THR A 24 0.03 -13.85 4.29
CA THR A 24 -0.36 -15.23 4.00
C THR A 24 0.38 -15.77 2.78
N LEU A 25 1.18 -16.83 2.95
CA LEU A 25 1.98 -17.45 1.88
C LEU A 25 1.54 -18.90 1.66
N ALA A 26 1.12 -19.23 0.44
CA ALA A 26 0.78 -20.60 0.01
C ALA A 26 2.01 -21.41 -0.44
N SER A 27 3.09 -20.73 -0.82
CA SER A 27 4.38 -21.30 -1.20
C SER A 27 5.52 -20.32 -0.89
N GLN A 28 6.77 -20.73 -1.14
CA GLN A 28 7.87 -19.76 -1.19
C GLN A 28 7.59 -18.69 -2.26
N PRO A 29 7.89 -17.41 -2.01
CA PRO A 29 7.73 -16.37 -3.03
C PRO A 29 8.71 -16.54 -4.20
N ALA A 30 8.22 -16.33 -5.42
CA ALA A 30 9.07 -16.14 -6.59
C ALA A 30 9.61 -14.70 -6.62
N ASP A 31 10.77 -14.50 -7.25
CA ASP A 31 11.33 -13.16 -7.53
C ASP A 31 11.21 -12.94 -9.04
N ILE A 32 10.43 -11.96 -9.46
CA ILE A 32 10.02 -11.77 -10.87
C ILE A 32 10.26 -10.33 -11.33
N SER A 33 10.35 -10.14 -12.65
CA SER A 33 10.33 -8.81 -13.25
C SER A 33 8.90 -8.25 -13.37
N LEU A 34 8.78 -6.95 -13.68
CA LEU A 34 7.48 -6.30 -13.79
C LEU A 34 6.68 -6.77 -15.03
N ASP A 35 7.36 -7.13 -16.11
CA ASP A 35 6.78 -7.71 -17.33
C ASP A 35 6.28 -9.15 -17.16
N GLU A 36 6.77 -9.88 -16.15
CA GLU A 36 6.25 -11.19 -15.75
C GLU A 36 5.02 -11.08 -14.84
N LEU A 37 4.75 -9.91 -14.24
CA LEU A 37 3.76 -9.75 -13.17
C LEU A 37 2.34 -10.20 -13.57
N GLU A 38 1.90 -9.87 -14.79
CA GLU A 38 0.55 -10.21 -15.26
C GLU A 38 0.33 -11.74 -15.40
N GLN A 39 1.41 -12.54 -15.53
CA GLN A 39 1.34 -14.00 -15.49
C GLN A 39 0.97 -14.52 -14.09
N TYR A 40 1.21 -13.73 -13.03
CA TYR A 40 0.96 -14.12 -11.65
C TYR A 40 -0.23 -13.37 -11.02
N TRP A 41 -0.34 -12.06 -11.25
CA TRP A 41 -1.23 -11.18 -10.51
C TRP A 41 -1.72 -10.02 -11.40
N GLU A 42 -3.03 -9.88 -11.52
CA GLU A 42 -3.70 -8.78 -12.22
C GLU A 42 -4.04 -7.68 -11.21
N MET A 43 -3.79 -6.40 -11.54
CA MET A 43 -4.13 -5.29 -10.65
C MET A 43 -5.66 -5.16 -10.55
N LYS A 44 -6.19 -5.15 -9.32
CA LYS A 44 -7.65 -5.18 -9.07
C LYS A 44 -8.38 -3.92 -9.54
N TYR A 45 -7.68 -2.80 -9.62
CA TYR A 45 -8.25 -1.50 -9.97
C TYR A 45 -7.41 -0.88 -11.09
N GLU A 46 -8.05 -0.38 -12.15
CA GLU A 46 -7.37 0.29 -13.27
C GLU A 46 -6.71 1.62 -12.86
N SER A 47 -7.21 2.23 -11.78
CA SER A 47 -6.66 3.45 -11.19
C SER A 47 -7.01 3.52 -9.70
N PHE A 48 -6.28 4.35 -8.97
CA PHE A 48 -6.52 4.62 -7.55
C PHE A 48 -6.19 6.09 -7.24
N SER A 49 -6.63 6.56 -6.08
CA SER A 49 -6.38 7.91 -5.57
C SER A 49 -6.13 7.85 -4.07
N PHE A 50 -5.16 8.60 -3.59
CA PHE A 50 -4.81 8.72 -2.17
C PHE A 50 -4.61 10.20 -1.81
N ASP A 51 -4.61 10.51 -0.52
CA ASP A 51 -4.43 11.89 -0.06
C ASP A 51 -3.01 12.39 -0.37
N SER A 52 -2.93 13.33 -1.32
CA SER A 52 -1.71 14.02 -1.70
C SER A 52 -1.82 15.50 -1.30
N SER A 53 -0.99 15.89 -0.33
CA SER A 53 -0.93 17.24 0.22
C SER A 53 -0.52 18.29 -0.81
N ALA A 54 -0.96 19.53 -0.61
CA ALA A 54 -0.59 20.65 -1.47
C ALA A 54 0.92 20.97 -1.46
N GLU A 55 1.67 20.52 -0.45
CA GLU A 55 3.13 20.72 -0.37
C GLU A 55 3.89 20.01 -1.50
N TYR A 56 3.32 18.93 -2.02
CA TYR A 56 3.93 18.11 -3.07
C TYR A 56 3.83 18.73 -4.46
N LYS A 57 2.94 19.72 -4.67
CA LYS A 57 2.73 20.40 -5.96
C LYS A 57 3.98 21.07 -6.52
N ASN A 58 4.89 21.50 -5.64
CA ASN A 58 6.13 22.19 -5.99
C ASN A 58 7.34 21.25 -6.14
N ARG A 59 7.17 19.93 -5.95
CA ARG A 59 8.24 18.96 -6.13
C ARG A 59 8.56 18.81 -7.63
N PRO A 60 9.84 18.68 -8.02
CA PRO A 60 10.21 18.43 -9.40
C PRO A 60 9.68 17.08 -9.89
N LYS A 61 9.57 16.92 -11.21
CA LYS A 61 9.29 15.62 -11.86
C LYS A 61 10.28 14.56 -11.35
N GLY A 62 9.80 13.35 -11.14
CA GLY A 62 10.63 12.28 -10.57
C GLY A 62 9.93 10.93 -10.54
N TYR A 63 10.59 9.94 -9.96
CA TYR A 63 10.04 8.60 -9.78
C TYR A 63 10.53 7.94 -8.49
N VAL A 64 9.84 6.88 -8.09
CA VAL A 64 10.25 5.95 -7.01
C VAL A 64 10.07 4.53 -7.50
N LYS A 65 11.08 3.68 -7.36
CA LYS A 65 10.97 2.23 -7.53
C LYS A 65 10.80 1.59 -6.16
N ILE A 66 9.72 0.87 -5.98
CA ILE A 66 9.38 0.18 -4.73
C ILE A 66 9.38 -1.32 -4.99
N ARG A 67 10.18 -2.05 -4.23
CA ARG A 67 10.12 -3.50 -4.16
C ARG A 67 9.17 -3.91 -3.05
N TYR A 68 8.33 -4.90 -3.30
CA TYR A 68 7.34 -5.38 -2.35
C TYR A 68 6.96 -6.84 -2.64
N LEU A 69 6.30 -7.47 -1.66
CA LEU A 69 5.73 -8.80 -1.77
C LEU A 69 4.23 -8.71 -2.05
N ILE A 70 3.72 -9.43 -3.05
CA ILE A 70 2.30 -9.76 -3.17
C ILE A 70 2.09 -11.11 -2.52
N ASP A 71 1.29 -11.16 -1.46
CA ASP A 71 0.99 -12.40 -0.75
C ASP A 71 -0.09 -13.24 -1.47
N SER A 72 -0.33 -14.47 -1.01
CA SER A 72 -1.29 -15.40 -1.60
C SER A 72 -2.76 -15.00 -1.43
N THR A 73 -3.04 -13.81 -0.87
CA THR A 73 -4.36 -13.17 -0.82
C THR A 73 -4.46 -11.93 -1.71
N GLY A 74 -3.44 -11.65 -2.53
CA GLY A 74 -3.38 -10.50 -3.43
C GLY A 74 -3.08 -9.18 -2.71
N ASN A 75 -2.48 -9.25 -1.53
CA ASN A 75 -2.21 -8.10 -0.68
C ASN A 75 -0.72 -7.76 -0.66
N VAL A 76 -0.40 -6.47 -0.70
CA VAL A 76 0.99 -5.99 -0.63
C VAL A 76 1.54 -6.00 0.79
N PHE A 77 2.77 -6.49 0.95
CA PHE A 77 3.57 -6.52 2.17
C PHE A 77 5.03 -6.12 1.91
N GLU A 78 5.72 -5.77 3.00
CA GLU A 78 7.15 -5.40 3.01
C GLU A 78 7.59 -4.38 1.93
N PRO A 79 6.80 -3.31 1.66
CA PRO A 79 7.20 -2.30 0.67
C PRO A 79 8.48 -1.58 1.11
N LYS A 80 9.43 -1.49 0.18
CA LYS A 80 10.73 -0.85 0.37
C LYS A 80 11.13 -0.07 -0.88
N VAL A 81 11.42 1.22 -0.71
CA VAL A 81 12.09 2.02 -1.76
C VAL A 81 13.47 1.42 -2.04
N VAL A 82 13.73 1.13 -3.31
CA VAL A 82 15.03 0.61 -3.79
C VAL A 82 15.78 1.62 -4.66
N GLU A 83 15.08 2.59 -5.25
CA GLU A 83 15.63 3.66 -6.09
C GLU A 83 14.63 4.82 -6.10
N SER A 84 15.10 6.06 -6.10
CA SER A 84 14.25 7.23 -6.35
C SER A 84 15.06 8.39 -6.93
N GLU A 85 14.42 9.17 -7.80
CA GLU A 85 15.02 10.36 -8.42
C GLU A 85 13.98 11.49 -8.50
N PRO A 86 14.25 12.69 -7.94
CA PRO A 86 15.38 12.98 -7.07
C PRO A 86 15.30 12.18 -5.77
N SER A 87 16.44 11.68 -5.29
CA SER A 87 16.51 10.81 -4.11
C SER A 87 15.80 11.40 -2.89
N GLY A 88 14.89 10.62 -2.29
CA GLY A 88 14.11 11.02 -1.11
C GLY A 88 12.97 12.01 -1.34
N VAL A 89 12.82 12.56 -2.56
CA VAL A 89 11.82 13.62 -2.84
C VAL A 89 10.41 13.06 -3.02
N TRP A 90 10.26 11.82 -3.48
CA TRP A 90 8.94 11.21 -3.74
C TRP A 90 8.66 9.94 -2.92
N ASP A 91 9.62 9.49 -2.11
CA ASP A 91 9.59 8.24 -1.35
C ASP A 91 8.32 8.12 -0.49
N ASP A 92 7.93 9.19 0.20
CA ASP A 92 6.70 9.25 1.02
C ASP A 92 5.43 9.01 0.18
N GLN A 93 5.30 9.68 -0.96
CA GLN A 93 4.15 9.54 -1.86
C GLN A 93 4.13 8.19 -2.59
N GLY A 94 5.29 7.62 -2.91
CA GLY A 94 5.37 6.23 -3.37
C GLY A 94 4.90 5.25 -2.29
N MET A 95 5.28 5.48 -1.04
CA MET A 95 4.87 4.65 0.10
C MET A 95 3.40 4.84 0.51
N GLU A 96 2.73 5.92 0.12
CA GLU A 96 1.26 6.00 0.15
C GLU A 96 0.64 5.25 -1.03
N ALA A 97 1.10 5.49 -2.27
CA ALA A 97 0.58 4.84 -3.47
C ALA A 97 0.60 3.31 -3.39
N ILE A 98 1.65 2.72 -2.81
CA ILE A 98 1.79 1.27 -2.68
C ILE A 98 0.74 0.63 -1.75
N LYS A 99 0.12 1.39 -0.82
CA LYS A 99 -0.91 0.88 0.10
C LYS A 99 -2.25 0.64 -0.59
N GLU A 100 -2.52 1.36 -1.68
CA GLU A 100 -3.75 1.25 -2.46
C GLU A 100 -3.74 0.02 -3.39
N LEU A 101 -2.56 -0.52 -3.69
CA LEU A 101 -2.43 -1.67 -4.56
C LEU A 101 -3.06 -2.94 -3.95
N LYS A 102 -3.92 -3.56 -4.74
CA LYS A 102 -4.54 -4.86 -4.48
C LYS A 102 -4.56 -5.64 -5.77
N TYR A 103 -4.38 -6.95 -5.66
CA TYR A 103 -4.27 -7.84 -6.80
C TYR A 103 -5.32 -8.94 -6.76
N LEU A 104 -5.65 -9.45 -7.95
CA LEU A 104 -6.37 -10.70 -8.15
C LEU A 104 -5.38 -11.70 -8.77
N PRO A 105 -5.45 -12.99 -8.45
CA PRO A 105 -4.61 -13.98 -9.12
C PRO A 105 -4.97 -14.02 -10.61
N SER A 106 -3.96 -14.09 -11.47
CA SER A 106 -4.16 -14.33 -12.90
C SER A 106 -4.80 -15.70 -13.14
N LYS A 107 -5.22 -15.96 -14.39
CA LYS A 107 -5.66 -17.30 -14.82
C LYS A 107 -4.55 -18.36 -14.73
N ASP A 108 -3.30 -17.93 -14.88
CA ASP A 108 -2.12 -18.81 -14.92
C ASP A 108 -1.51 -19.06 -13.53
N ASN A 109 -1.99 -18.35 -12.49
CA ASN A 109 -1.59 -18.52 -11.09
C ASN A 109 -2.75 -18.99 -10.17
N PRO A 110 -3.42 -20.12 -10.47
CA PRO A 110 -4.54 -20.61 -9.66
C PRO A 110 -4.12 -21.03 -8.24
N THR A 111 -2.84 -21.35 -8.04
CA THR A 111 -2.23 -21.68 -6.74
C THR A 111 -1.86 -20.47 -5.90
N LYS A 112 -1.97 -19.24 -6.44
CA LYS A 112 -1.69 -17.97 -5.76
C LYS A 112 -0.26 -17.90 -5.21
N ILE A 113 0.70 -18.28 -6.03
CA ILE A 113 2.13 -18.15 -5.76
C ILE A 113 2.40 -16.68 -5.39
N PRO A 114 2.90 -16.40 -4.18
CA PRO A 114 3.27 -15.05 -3.80
C PRO A 114 4.52 -14.62 -4.58
N VAL A 115 4.68 -13.33 -4.85
CA VAL A 115 5.80 -12.84 -5.66
C VAL A 115 6.42 -11.58 -5.09
N TYR A 116 7.75 -11.48 -5.13
CA TYR A 116 8.45 -10.22 -5.05
C TYR A 116 8.52 -9.59 -6.44
N VAL A 117 8.18 -8.31 -6.52
CA VAL A 117 8.27 -7.51 -7.75
C VAL A 117 8.75 -6.10 -7.39
N THR A 118 9.27 -5.38 -8.37
CA THR A 118 9.63 -3.95 -8.24
C THR A 118 8.82 -3.13 -9.24
N THR A 119 8.08 -2.13 -8.75
CA THR A 119 7.26 -1.24 -9.59
C THR A 119 7.77 0.19 -9.50
N GLU A 120 7.78 0.88 -10.63
CA GLU A 120 8.14 2.29 -10.74
C GLU A 120 6.89 3.18 -10.74
N PHE A 121 6.84 4.14 -9.82
CA PHE A 121 5.81 5.17 -9.77
C PHE A 121 6.38 6.48 -10.32
N GLN A 122 5.75 7.01 -11.36
CA GLN A 122 6.18 8.22 -12.08
C GLN A 122 5.37 9.44 -11.63
N PHE A 123 6.05 10.43 -11.07
CA PHE A 123 5.47 11.68 -10.58
C PHE A 123 5.73 12.80 -11.59
N LYS A 124 4.65 13.24 -12.24
CA LYS A 124 4.67 14.30 -13.26
C LYS A 124 4.18 15.61 -12.65
N GLU A 125 4.76 16.71 -13.11
CA GLU A 125 4.31 18.07 -12.79
C GLU A 125 2.84 18.24 -13.19
N VAL A 126 2.05 18.78 -12.25
CA VAL A 126 0.66 19.17 -12.53
C VAL A 126 0.70 20.43 -13.39
N LEU A 127 0.59 20.24 -14.70
CA LEU A 127 0.42 21.36 -15.64
C LEU A 127 -0.93 22.02 -15.35
N GLU A 128 -0.91 23.18 -14.68
CA GLU A 128 -2.10 24.04 -14.62
C GLU A 128 -2.45 24.48 -16.04
N GLN A 129 -3.58 23.98 -16.54
CA GLN A 129 -4.20 24.48 -17.77
C GLN A 129 -4.72 25.89 -17.48
N ARG A 130 -3.98 26.89 -17.96
CA ARG A 130 -4.35 28.31 -17.94
C ARG A 130 -5.33 28.66 -19.07
#